data_AF-A0A948HY82-F1
#
_entry.id   AF-A0A948HY82-F1
#
_cell.length_a   1.000
_cell.length_b   1.000
_cell.length_c   1.000
_cell.angle_alpha   90.00
_cell.angle_beta   90.00
_cell.angle_gamma   90.00
#
_symmetry.space_group_name_H-M   'P 1'
#
loop_
_entity.id
_entity.type
_entity.pdbx_description
1 polymer ?
#
loop_
_entity_poly.entity_id
_entity_poly.type
_entity_poly.pdbx_seq_one_letter_code
_entity_poly.pdbx_strand_id
1 'polypeptide(L)'
;MNDLDSNKYISLKTAAELYGYTRDHLGLMIRQGKLNGIKLGSYYVTTGEWMVGYVKNFAALNHPTLKNKLSNKFLTSALSSKKTAKEKIQKYDTDNSLKEIILEELTRYASPSPNIDAVPVLTSSDAPYVILPIRKMENTEREEVLSKVL
;
A
#
# COMPACT_ATOMS: atom_id res chain seq x y z
N MET A 1 -41.24 3.02 1.92
CA MET A 1 -40.37 3.15 0.72
C MET A 1 -39.22 4.06 1.09
N ASN A 2 -38.02 3.54 1.29
CA ASN A 2 -36.82 4.35 1.44
C ASN A 2 -36.01 4.19 0.16
N ASP A 3 -35.84 5.29 -0.57
CA ASP A 3 -35.06 5.36 -1.79
C ASP A 3 -33.66 4.79 -1.55
N LEU A 4 -33.33 3.75 -2.31
CA LEU A 4 -31.99 3.22 -2.37
C LEU A 4 -31.11 4.30 -3.01
N ASP A 5 -30.11 4.78 -2.25
CA ASP A 5 -28.90 5.42 -2.75
C ASP A 5 -28.16 4.48 -3.71
N SER A 6 -28.74 4.30 -4.89
CA SER A 6 -28.29 3.42 -5.96
C SER A 6 -26.91 3.84 -6.51
N ASN A 7 -26.47 5.04 -6.12
CA ASN A 7 -25.22 5.67 -6.54
C ASN A 7 -24.04 5.46 -5.58
N LYS A 8 -24.20 4.82 -4.41
CA LYS A 8 -23.10 4.75 -3.43
C LYS A 8 -22.29 3.47 -3.46
N TYR A 9 -22.85 2.39 -4.00
CA TYR A 9 -22.19 1.09 -4.02
C TYR A 9 -21.23 0.99 -5.20
N ILE A 10 -19.97 0.74 -4.88
CA ILE A 10 -18.90 0.49 -5.84
C ILE A 10 -18.58 -1.01 -5.87
N SER A 11 -18.26 -1.51 -7.07
CA SER A 11 -17.80 -2.88 -7.23
C SER A 11 -16.44 -3.08 -6.55
N LEU A 12 -16.14 -4.31 -6.10
CA LEU A 12 -14.82 -4.61 -5.53
C LEU A 12 -13.68 -4.38 -6.53
N LYS A 13 -13.93 -4.51 -7.84
CA LYS A 13 -12.92 -4.21 -8.86
C LYS A 13 -12.58 -2.72 -8.87
N THR A 14 -13.61 -1.87 -8.88
CA THR A 14 -13.44 -0.41 -8.81
C THR A 14 -12.76 0.01 -7.50
N ALA A 15 -13.18 -0.56 -6.36
CA ALA A 15 -12.55 -0.28 -5.07
C ALA A 15 -11.07 -0.72 -5.05
N ALA A 16 -10.74 -1.87 -5.63
CA ALA A 16 -9.37 -2.36 -5.70
C ALA A 16 -8.46 -1.40 -6.52
N GLU A 17 -8.97 -0.86 -7.63
CA GLU A 17 -8.25 0.12 -8.45
C GLU A 17 -8.04 1.45 -7.70
N LEU A 18 -9.06 1.96 -7.02
CA LEU A 18 -9.01 3.23 -6.29
C LEU A 18 -8.08 3.20 -5.07
N TYR A 19 -8.14 2.12 -4.29
CA TYR A 19 -7.42 2.02 -3.01
C TYR A 19 -6.15 1.16 -3.08
N GLY A 20 -5.80 0.63 -4.26
CA GLY A 20 -4.55 -0.09 -4.50
C GLY A 20 -4.53 -1.56 -4.04
N TYR A 21 -5.67 -2.10 -3.62
CA TYR A 21 -5.81 -3.49 -3.18
C TYR A 21 -6.06 -4.46 -4.33
N THR A 22 -6.14 -5.76 -4.03
CA THR A 22 -6.66 -6.75 -4.97
C THR A 22 -8.14 -6.99 -4.67
N ARG A 23 -8.92 -7.32 -5.69
CA ARG A 23 -10.35 -7.64 -5.55
C ARG A 23 -10.58 -8.77 -4.54
N ASP A 24 -9.73 -9.80 -4.60
CA ASP A 24 -9.85 -10.98 -3.75
C ASP A 24 -9.48 -10.67 -2.29
N HIS A 25 -8.52 -9.77 -2.05
CA HIS A 25 -8.20 -9.28 -0.71
C HIS A 25 -9.40 -8.56 -0.09
N LEU A 26 -10.03 -7.65 -0.82
CA LEU A 26 -11.23 -6.97 -0.32
C LEU A 26 -12.39 -7.94 -0.06
N GLY A 27 -12.58 -8.92 -0.95
CA GLY A 27 -13.57 -9.99 -0.75
C GLY A 27 -13.27 -10.89 0.46
N LEU A 28 -12.00 -11.11 0.79
CA LEU A 28 -11.56 -11.81 2.00
C LEU A 28 -11.88 -10.97 3.24
N MET A 29 -11.58 -9.67 3.22
CA MET A 29 -11.85 -8.75 4.35
C MET A 29 -13.34 -8.65 4.67
N ILE A 30 -14.20 -8.71 3.66
CA ILE A 30 -15.66 -8.73 3.84
C ILE A 30 -16.11 -10.02 4.54
N ARG A 31 -15.59 -11.18 4.12
CA ARG A 31 -15.89 -12.46 4.77
C ARG A 31 -15.38 -12.55 6.20
N GLN A 32 -14.27 -11.87 6.49
CA GLN A 32 -13.72 -11.75 7.85
C GLN A 32 -14.48 -10.73 8.72
N GLY A 33 -15.40 -9.94 8.15
CA GLY A 33 -16.11 -8.89 8.87
C GLY A 33 -15.25 -7.64 9.19
N LYS A 34 -14.08 -7.49 8.57
CA LYS A 34 -13.20 -6.32 8.74
C LYS A 34 -13.59 -5.15 7.84
N LEU A 35 -14.15 -5.47 6.68
CA LEU A 35 -14.66 -4.49 5.71
C LEU A 35 -16.16 -4.74 5.54
N ASN A 36 -16.96 -3.69 5.63
CA ASN A 36 -18.38 -3.80 5.34
C ASN A 36 -18.57 -4.02 3.84
N GLY A 37 -19.47 -4.93 3.48
CA GLY A 37 -19.80 -5.25 2.11
C GLY A 37 -21.16 -5.92 2.01
N ILE A 38 -21.88 -5.66 0.92
CA ILE A 38 -23.17 -6.28 0.63
C ILE A 38 -22.98 -7.30 -0.49
N LYS A 39 -23.57 -8.48 -0.35
CA LYS A 39 -23.60 -9.49 -1.41
C LYS A 39 -24.71 -9.17 -2.40
N LEU A 40 -24.34 -8.85 -3.64
CA LEU A 40 -25.26 -8.61 -4.75
C LEU A 40 -25.10 -9.75 -5.77
N GLY A 41 -25.97 -10.75 -5.68
CA GLY A 41 -25.89 -11.97 -6.48
C GLY A 41 -24.63 -12.79 -6.16
N SER A 42 -23.72 -12.91 -7.12
CA SER A 42 -22.45 -13.64 -6.98
C SER A 42 -21.29 -12.76 -6.49
N TYR A 43 -21.46 -11.43 -6.55
CA TYR A 43 -20.40 -10.47 -6.25
C TYR A 43 -20.67 -9.74 -4.95
N TYR A 44 -19.61 -9.19 -4.36
CA TYR A 44 -19.73 -8.25 -3.26
C TYR A 44 -19.55 -6.82 -3.79
N VAL A 45 -20.23 -5.88 -3.15
CA VAL A 45 -20.12 -4.45 -3.37
C VAL A 45 -19.83 -3.75 -2.05
N THR A 46 -19.15 -2.61 -2.13
CA THR A 46 -18.73 -1.82 -0.97
C THR A 46 -19.11 -0.36 -1.17
N THR A 47 -18.97 0.46 -0.14
CA THR A 47 -19.14 1.90 -0.22
C THR A 47 -17.80 2.59 0.04
N GLY A 48 -17.57 3.75 -0.57
CA GLY A 48 -16.37 4.55 -0.31
C GLY A 48 -16.14 4.85 1.16
N GLU A 49 -17.20 5.17 1.91
CA GLU A 49 -17.14 5.41 3.36
C GLU A 49 -16.63 4.21 4.15
N TRP A 50 -17.07 3.00 3.79
CA TRP A 50 -16.62 1.77 4.41
C TRP A 50 -15.15 1.49 4.11
N MET A 51 -14.71 1.79 2.89
CA MET A 51 -13.29 1.70 2.51
C MET A 51 -12.43 2.69 3.29
N VAL A 52 -12.87 3.94 3.46
CA VAL A 52 -12.16 4.93 4.29
C VAL A 52 -12.05 4.46 5.73
N GLY A 53 -13.13 3.94 6.31
CA GLY A 53 -13.11 3.35 7.66
C GLY A 53 -12.17 2.14 7.76
N TYR A 54 -12.18 1.27 6.76
CA TYR A 54 -11.28 0.13 6.69
C TYR A 54 -9.81 0.56 6.61
N VAL A 55 -9.49 1.53 5.75
CA VAL A 55 -8.12 2.04 5.63
C VAL A 55 -7.66 2.68 6.93
N LYS A 56 -8.51 3.45 7.60
CA LYS A 56 -8.19 4.08 8.89
C LYS A 56 -7.88 3.06 10.00
N ASN A 57 -8.64 1.97 10.06
CA ASN A 57 -8.57 1.01 11.17
C ASN A 57 -7.61 -0.17 10.91
N PHE A 58 -7.46 -0.59 9.65
CA PHE A 58 -6.80 -1.85 9.29
C PHE A 58 -5.66 -1.70 8.29
N ALA A 59 -5.59 -0.60 7.52
CA ALA A 59 -4.42 -0.40 6.68
C ALA A 59 -3.25 -0.01 7.58
N ALA A 60 -2.19 -0.83 7.59
CA ALA A 60 -0.92 -0.40 8.14
C ALA A 60 -0.51 0.88 7.39
N LEU A 61 -0.24 1.97 8.13
CA LEU A 61 0.29 3.24 7.63
C LEU A 61 1.53 3.06 6.71
N ASN A 62 2.16 1.89 6.74
CA ASN A 62 3.37 1.51 6.00
C ASN A 62 3.16 0.34 5.02
N HIS A 63 2.00 0.17 4.38
CA HIS A 63 1.82 -0.94 3.42
C HIS A 63 2.68 -0.73 2.15
N PRO A 64 3.67 -1.60 1.87
CA PRO A 64 4.67 -1.37 0.81
C PRO A 64 4.11 -1.41 -0.62
N THR A 65 2.89 -1.93 -0.82
CA THR A 65 2.35 -2.13 -2.18
C THR A 65 1.86 -0.85 -2.85
N LEU A 66 1.72 0.27 -2.14
CA LEU A 66 1.48 1.58 -2.78
C LEU A 66 2.71 2.07 -3.56
N LYS A 67 3.92 1.62 -3.19
CA LYS A 67 5.18 2.06 -3.81
C LYS A 67 5.57 1.23 -5.04
N ASN A 68 5.11 -0.02 -5.13
CA ASN A 68 5.58 -0.98 -6.16
C ASN A 68 4.62 -1.25 -7.33
N LYS A 69 3.39 -0.71 -7.35
CA LYS A 69 2.49 -0.91 -8.52
C LYS A 69 2.66 0.12 -9.64
N LEU A 70 3.42 1.18 -9.39
CA LEU A 70 3.86 2.13 -10.42
C LEU A 70 5.25 1.78 -10.98
N SER A 71 5.91 0.73 -10.47
CA SER A 71 7.28 0.42 -10.88
C SER A 71 7.32 -0.15 -12.31
N ASN A 72 7.69 0.74 -13.22
CA ASN A 72 8.66 0.51 -14.30
C ASN A 72 8.20 -0.06 -15.64
N LYS A 73 6.92 -0.41 -15.84
CA LYS A 73 6.41 -0.71 -17.21
C LYS A 73 5.40 0.30 -17.73
N PHE A 74 4.56 0.85 -16.86
CA PHE A 74 3.59 1.90 -17.21
C PHE A 74 4.25 3.29 -17.27
N LEU A 75 5.17 3.59 -16.35
CA LEU A 75 5.91 4.86 -16.36
C LEU A 75 6.91 4.95 -17.52
N THR A 76 7.56 3.85 -17.89
CA THR A 76 8.53 3.82 -18.99
C THR A 76 7.87 4.03 -20.35
N SER A 77 6.68 3.47 -20.59
CA SER A 77 5.92 3.74 -21.81
C SER A 77 5.39 5.17 -21.86
N ALA A 78 4.88 5.70 -20.74
CA ALA A 78 4.36 7.07 -20.65
C ALA A 78 5.46 8.16 -20.68
N LEU A 79 6.66 7.87 -20.20
CA LEU A 79 7.82 8.79 -20.25
C LEU A 79 8.57 8.70 -21.59
N SER A 80 8.64 7.52 -22.20
CA SER A 80 9.20 7.34 -23.56
C SER A 80 8.39 8.12 -24.59
N SER A 81 7.06 8.11 -24.47
CA SER A 81 6.17 8.91 -25.32
C SER A 81 6.22 10.43 -25.05
N LYS A 82 6.67 10.86 -23.86
CA LYS A 82 6.83 12.28 -23.48
C LYS A 82 8.17 12.90 -23.89
N LYS A 83 9.15 12.14 -24.39
CA LYS A 83 10.45 12.68 -24.83
C LYS A 83 10.29 13.72 -25.96
N THR A 84 9.25 13.58 -26.79
CA THR A 84 8.84 14.55 -27.82
C THR A 84 8.14 15.80 -27.29
N ALA A 85 7.64 15.77 -26.05
CA ALA A 85 6.95 16.90 -25.42
C ALA A 85 7.92 17.87 -24.71
N LYS A 86 9.12 17.40 -24.33
CA LYS A 86 10.17 18.25 -23.71
C LYS A 86 10.71 19.32 -24.66
N GLU A 87 10.74 19.04 -25.97
CA GLU A 87 11.04 20.06 -27.01
C GLU A 87 9.95 21.15 -27.10
N LYS A 88 8.74 20.88 -26.60
CA LYS A 88 7.62 21.85 -26.59
C LYS A 88 7.53 22.69 -25.30
N ILE A 89 8.21 22.27 -24.23
CA ILE A 89 8.21 22.95 -22.92
C ILE A 89 9.27 24.07 -22.85
N GLN A 90 10.25 24.11 -23.77
CA GLN A 90 11.22 25.19 -23.90
C GLN A 90 10.61 26.54 -24.38
N LYS A 91 9.29 26.71 -24.23
CA LYS A 91 8.54 27.94 -24.51
C LYS A 91 7.90 28.58 -23.26
N TYR A 92 8.05 28.00 -22.07
CA TYR A 92 7.55 28.59 -20.82
C TYR A 92 8.67 28.71 -19.79
N ASP A 93 9.63 29.57 -20.11
CA ASP A 93 10.56 30.14 -19.14
C ASP A 93 10.02 31.54 -18.75
N THR A 94 8.99 31.54 -17.90
CA THR A 94 8.40 32.70 -17.21
C THR A 94 7.72 32.09 -15.97
N ASP A 95 8.06 32.36 -14.71
CA ASP A 95 8.83 33.42 -14.07
C ASP A 95 9.65 32.83 -12.91
N ASN A 96 10.94 33.17 -12.83
CA ASN A 96 11.85 32.74 -11.75
C ASN A 96 11.41 33.20 -10.35
N SER A 97 10.52 34.19 -10.25
CA SER A 97 10.05 34.76 -8.98
C SER A 97 9.23 33.76 -8.14
N LEU A 98 8.38 32.94 -8.77
CA LEU A 98 7.53 31.99 -8.02
C LEU A 98 8.30 30.82 -7.44
N LYS A 99 9.37 30.39 -8.11
CA LYS A 99 10.24 29.31 -7.62
C LYS A 99 10.95 29.71 -6.34
N GLU A 100 11.43 30.94 -6.27
CA GLU A 100 12.14 31.47 -5.11
C GLU A 100 11.22 31.61 -3.90
N ILE A 101 10.01 32.14 -4.10
CA ILE A 101 9.00 32.27 -3.04
C ILE A 101 8.65 30.90 -2.43
N ILE A 102 8.44 29.89 -3.28
CA ILE A 102 8.10 28.53 -2.82
C ILE A 102 9.28 27.89 -2.07
N LEU A 103 10.52 28.10 -2.53
CA LEU A 103 11.71 27.60 -1.84
C LEU A 103 11.86 28.22 -0.46
N GLU A 104 11.65 29.53 -0.36
CA GLU A 104 11.75 30.27 0.89
C GLU A 104 10.67 29.81 1.89
N GLU A 105 9.45 29.56 1.42
CA GLU A 105 8.36 29.07 2.26
C GLU A 105 8.67 27.67 2.83
N LEU A 106 9.22 26.76 2.02
CA LEU A 106 9.60 25.42 2.46
C LEU A 106 10.70 25.43 3.52
N THR A 107 11.68 26.34 3.41
CA THR A 107 12.74 26.47 4.42
C THR A 107 12.21 26.98 5.76
N ARG A 108 11.11 27.74 5.74
CA ARG A 108 10.48 28.29 6.95
C ARG A 108 9.78 27.23 7.80
N TYR A 109 9.33 26.12 7.19
CA TYR A 109 8.71 24.98 7.87
C TYR A 109 9.69 23.86 8.25
N ALA A 110 10.94 23.94 7.82
CA ALA A 110 12.00 23.01 8.22
C ALA A 110 12.59 23.42 9.58
N SER A 111 11.78 23.39 10.64
CA SER A 111 12.31 23.42 12.01
C SER A 111 13.00 22.09 12.33
N PRO A 112 14.12 22.09 13.06
CA PRO A 112 14.83 20.86 13.42
C PRO A 112 13.94 20.04 14.36
N SER A 113 13.46 18.90 13.85
CA SER A 113 12.75 17.91 14.65
C SER A 113 13.62 17.49 15.85
N PRO A 114 13.07 17.46 17.08
CA PRO A 114 13.80 17.05 18.27
C PRO A 114 14.25 15.58 18.18
N ASN A 115 15.43 15.31 18.75
CA ASN A 115 16.10 14.01 18.88
C ASN A 115 15.12 12.86 19.17
N ILE A 116 15.15 11.85 18.30
CA ILE A 116 14.42 10.59 18.47
C ILE A 116 15.34 9.64 19.25
N ASP A 117 15.55 9.90 20.53
CA ASP A 117 16.16 8.93 21.44
C ASP A 117 15.07 8.28 22.29
N ALA A 118 15.08 6.94 22.31
CA ALA A 118 14.24 6.03 23.09
C ALA A 118 12.85 5.69 22.52
N VAL A 119 12.81 4.73 21.59
CA VAL A 119 11.66 3.82 21.43
C VAL A 119 11.91 2.59 22.31
N PRO A 120 11.06 2.29 23.32
CA PRO A 120 11.18 1.04 24.07
C PRO A 120 10.70 -0.15 23.23
N VAL A 121 11.59 -1.13 23.06
CA VAL A 121 11.30 -2.44 22.49
C VAL A 121 10.37 -3.19 23.44
N LEU A 122 9.12 -3.42 23.00
CA LEU A 122 8.17 -4.31 23.67
C LEU A 122 8.63 -5.76 23.49
N THR A 123 9.28 -6.33 24.51
CA THR A 123 9.48 -7.77 24.62
C THR A 123 8.20 -8.41 25.16
N SER A 124 7.48 -9.14 24.31
CA SER A 124 6.28 -9.89 24.69
C SER A 124 6.63 -11.08 25.59
N SER A 125 6.26 -11.01 26.88
CA SER A 125 6.55 -12.08 27.86
C SER A 125 5.41 -13.07 28.09
N ASP A 126 4.35 -13.08 27.26
CA ASP A 126 3.12 -13.84 27.57
C ASP A 126 2.56 -14.65 26.38
N ALA A 127 3.45 -15.18 25.53
CA ALA A 127 3.04 -16.19 24.55
C ALA A 127 3.16 -17.60 25.19
N PRO A 128 2.09 -18.42 25.22
CA PRO A 128 2.11 -19.78 25.83
C PRO A 128 2.91 -20.81 25.03
N TYR A 129 3.70 -20.38 24.04
CA TYR A 129 4.50 -21.24 23.18
C TYR A 129 5.94 -20.75 23.18
N VAL A 130 6.86 -21.62 23.59
CA VAL A 130 8.30 -21.39 23.50
C VAL A 130 8.72 -21.62 22.04
N ILE A 131 9.16 -20.56 21.36
CA ILE A 131 9.78 -20.70 20.04
C ILE A 131 11.16 -21.31 20.25
N LEU A 132 11.30 -22.61 19.97
CA LEU A 132 12.59 -23.27 20.00
C LEU A 132 13.47 -22.74 18.84
N PRO A 133 14.77 -22.52 19.07
CA PRO A 133 15.68 -22.11 18.01
C PRO A 133 15.73 -23.18 16.93
N ILE A 134 15.48 -22.78 15.69
CA ILE A 134 15.62 -23.67 14.52
C ILE A 134 17.10 -24.02 14.37
N ARG A 135 17.47 -25.27 14.66
CA ARG A 135 18.81 -25.79 14.41
C ARG A 135 19.06 -25.81 12.90
N LYS A 136 20.22 -25.34 12.48
CA LYS A 136 20.69 -25.52 11.10
C LYS A 136 21.07 -26.99 10.91
N MET A 137 20.47 -27.65 9.91
CA MET A 137 20.83 -29.00 9.49
C MET A 137 22.29 -29.03 9.05
N GLU A 138 23.03 -30.05 9.47
CA GLU A 138 24.44 -30.22 9.10
C GLU A 138 24.55 -30.75 7.65
N ASN A 139 25.67 -30.47 6.98
CA ASN A 139 25.83 -30.88 5.57
C ASN A 139 25.78 -32.40 5.40
N THR A 140 26.30 -33.16 6.36
CA THR A 140 26.26 -34.63 6.40
C THR A 140 24.82 -35.15 6.45
N GLU A 141 24.00 -34.57 7.34
CA GLU A 141 22.57 -34.87 7.46
C GLU A 141 21.82 -34.54 6.16
N ARG A 142 22.16 -33.40 5.51
CA ARG A 142 21.57 -33.02 4.22
C ARG A 142 21.90 -34.02 3.12
N GLU A 143 23.15 -34.46 3.03
CA GLU A 143 23.58 -35.45 2.03
C GLU A 143 22.89 -36.80 2.22
N GLU A 144 22.71 -37.24 3.48
CA GLU A 144 21.98 -38.48 3.80
C GLU A 144 20.49 -38.40 3.41
N VAL A 145 19.86 -37.23 3.59
CA VAL A 145 18.47 -37.03 3.17
C VAL A 145 18.36 -37.06 1.63
N LEU A 146 19.30 -36.45 0.93
CA LEU A 146 19.32 -36.42 -0.54
C LEU A 146 19.55 -37.82 -1.13
N SER A 147 20.38 -38.65 -0.49
CA SER A 147 20.65 -40.01 -0.96
C SER A 147 19.48 -40.98 -0.76
N LYS A 148 18.52 -40.68 0.14
CA LYS A 148 17.31 -41.48 0.35
C LYS A 148 16.16 -41.13 -0.60
N VAL A 149 16.23 -39.97 -1.26
CA VAL A 149 15.17 -39.46 -2.15
C VAL A 149 15.45 -39.78 -3.63
N LEU A 150 16.71 -40.11 -3.96
CA LEU A 150 17.15 -40.60 -5.28
C LEU A 150 17.13 -42.12 -5.33
#